data_AF-A0A022R7H6-F1
#
_entry.id   AF-A0A022R7H6-F1
#
_cell.length_a   1.000
_cell.length_b   1.000
_cell.length_c   1.000
_cell.angle_alpha   90.00
_cell.angle_beta   90.00
_cell.angle_gamma   90.00
#
_symmetry.space_group_name_H-M   'P 1'
#
loop_
_entity.id
_entity.type
_entity.pdbx_description
1 polymer ?
#
loop_
_entity_poly.entity_id
_entity_poly.type
_entity_poly.pdbx_seq_one_letter_code
_entity_poly.pdbx_strand_id
1 'polypeptide(L)'
;MSSATETLCRQAFGAKQDHMMGVFLQRSWIVDLTTLTILLPVFIFATPIFNLLGQEEAVAKSTGVISLWFILFLYSIVFTMTIQMYLQAQQKNKVIAWLSVVQFGVHVLLSWLFVYVLDCGVHGAMGALCLSSWFVVCGEFVYVFGGWCPHSWTGFSLDAVKDILPVVKLSVSSGVMVCLQLWYYAILVLLAGYMKNAEVSISAFSICLNVFAWEFMISLGIMDAA
;
A
#
# COMPACT_ATOMS: atom_id res chain seq x y z
N MET A 1 -4.45 -4.38 5.23
CA MET A 1 -4.26 -5.57 6.09
C MET A 1 -3.06 -5.41 7.02
N SER A 2 -2.03 -4.66 6.64
CA SER A 2 -0.81 -4.45 7.44
C SER A 2 -0.98 -3.74 8.80
N SER A 3 -2.13 -3.11 9.07
CA SER A 3 -2.52 -2.61 10.41
C SER A 3 -2.67 -3.72 11.47
N ALA A 4 -2.96 -4.95 11.05
CA ALA A 4 -2.92 -6.11 11.93
C ALA A 4 -1.48 -6.38 12.41
N THR A 5 -0.50 -6.23 11.51
CA THR A 5 0.94 -6.31 11.83
C THR A 5 1.29 -5.28 12.89
N GLU A 6 0.86 -4.04 12.72
CA GLU A 6 1.10 -2.96 13.68
C GLU A 6 0.59 -3.30 15.08
N THR A 7 -0.66 -3.77 15.18
CA THR A 7 -1.29 -4.10 16.47
C THR A 7 -0.52 -5.21 17.18
N LEU A 8 -0.19 -6.28 16.45
CA LEU A 8 0.54 -7.43 17.00
C LEU A 8 1.99 -7.06 17.37
N CYS A 9 2.66 -6.26 16.55
CA CYS A 9 4.01 -5.77 16.82
C CYS A 9 4.04 -4.81 18.01
N ARG A 10 3.09 -3.86 18.13
CA ARG A 10 2.98 -2.95 19.30
C ARG A 10 2.70 -3.74 20.58
N GLN A 11 1.81 -4.74 20.54
CA GLN A 11 1.54 -5.62 21.68
C GLN A 11 2.78 -6.43 22.09
N ALA A 12 3.49 -7.02 21.13
CA ALA A 12 4.72 -7.77 21.40
C ALA A 12 5.82 -6.87 21.99
N PHE A 13 6.01 -5.68 21.42
CA PHE A 13 6.97 -4.70 21.90
C PHE A 13 6.65 -4.24 23.33
N GLY A 14 5.38 -3.91 23.61
CA GLY A 14 4.92 -3.55 24.96
C GLY A 14 5.08 -4.68 25.98
N ALA A 15 4.92 -5.93 25.56
CA ALA A 15 5.13 -7.12 26.38
C ALA A 15 6.61 -7.57 26.48
N LYS A 16 7.55 -6.83 25.88
CA LYS A 16 8.99 -7.18 25.79
C LYS A 16 9.25 -8.52 25.10
N GLN A 17 8.39 -8.90 24.17
CA GLN A 17 8.51 -10.11 23.34
C GLN A 17 9.07 -9.75 21.96
N ASP A 18 10.20 -9.06 21.91
CA ASP A 18 10.74 -8.47 20.68
C ASP A 18 10.93 -9.52 19.57
N HIS A 19 11.40 -10.72 19.90
CA HIS A 19 11.59 -11.82 18.95
C HIS A 19 10.31 -12.21 18.18
N MET A 20 9.13 -12.04 18.78
CA MET A 20 7.85 -12.35 18.14
C MET A 20 7.49 -11.34 17.05
N MET A 21 8.06 -10.13 17.09
CA MET A 21 7.78 -9.09 16.10
C MET A 21 8.23 -9.53 14.70
N GLY A 22 9.40 -10.15 14.57
CA GLY A 22 9.90 -10.70 13.31
C GLY A 22 9.03 -11.85 12.79
N VAL A 23 8.49 -12.67 13.69
CA VAL A 23 7.55 -13.75 13.35
C VAL A 23 6.21 -13.19 12.85
N PHE A 24 5.68 -12.14 13.51
CA PHE A 24 4.46 -11.46 13.06
C PHE A 24 4.64 -10.76 11.71
N LEU A 25 5.79 -10.12 11.47
CA LEU A 25 6.12 -9.56 10.17
C LEU A 25 6.08 -10.62 9.06
N GLN A 26 6.72 -11.76 9.28
CA GLN A 26 6.72 -12.88 8.33
C GLN A 26 5.32 -13.47 8.12
N ARG A 27 4.51 -13.61 9.19
CA ARG A 27 3.10 -14.03 9.10
C ARG A 27 2.31 -13.08 8.20
N SER A 28 2.47 -11.78 8.41
CA SER A 28 1.79 -10.77 7.60
C SER A 28 2.22 -10.83 6.14
N TRP A 29 3.50 -11.02 5.83
CA TRP A 29 3.94 -11.25 4.45
C TRP A 29 3.24 -12.46 3.82
N ILE A 30 3.17 -13.59 4.53
CA ILE A 30 2.50 -14.79 4.02
C ILE A 30 1.02 -14.49 3.72
N VAL A 31 0.30 -13.87 4.66
CA VAL A 31 -1.13 -13.55 4.49
C VAL A 31 -1.36 -12.55 3.36
N ASP A 32 -0.60 -11.45 3.34
CA ASP A 32 -0.80 -10.36 2.38
C ASP A 32 -0.38 -10.78 0.96
N LEU A 33 0.74 -11.50 0.80
CA LEU A 33 1.18 -12.03 -0.50
C LEU A 33 0.20 -13.08 -1.03
N THR A 34 -0.27 -13.99 -0.18
CA THR A 34 -1.27 -14.99 -0.60
C THR A 34 -2.56 -14.32 -1.05
N THR A 35 -3.04 -13.34 -0.28
CA THR A 35 -4.26 -12.60 -0.63
C THR A 35 -4.10 -11.82 -1.93
N LEU A 36 -2.98 -11.12 -2.12
CA LEU A 36 -2.70 -10.40 -3.35
C LEU A 36 -2.62 -11.36 -4.55
N THR A 37 -1.98 -12.52 -4.37
CA THR A 37 -1.89 -13.57 -5.40
C THR A 37 -3.27 -14.06 -5.82
N ILE A 38 -4.17 -14.30 -4.87
CA ILE A 38 -5.56 -14.72 -5.14
C ILE A 38 -6.32 -13.63 -5.91
N LEU A 39 -6.03 -12.35 -5.66
CA LEU A 39 -6.68 -11.21 -6.32
C LEU A 39 -6.09 -10.85 -7.69
N LEU A 40 -4.95 -11.43 -8.10
CA LEU A 40 -4.31 -11.15 -9.39
C LEU A 40 -5.22 -11.24 -10.61
N PRO A 41 -6.15 -12.23 -10.72
CA PRO A 41 -7.05 -12.31 -11.87
C PRO A 41 -7.83 -11.02 -12.10
N VAL A 42 -8.22 -10.29 -11.05
CA VAL A 42 -8.93 -9.00 -11.18
C VAL A 42 -8.08 -7.98 -11.93
N PHE A 43 -6.77 -7.96 -11.67
CA PHE A 43 -5.85 -7.04 -12.32
C PHE A 43 -5.51 -7.48 -13.75
N ILE A 44 -5.30 -8.78 -13.96
CA ILE A 44 -4.96 -9.37 -15.27
C ILE A 44 -6.12 -9.20 -16.26
N PHE A 45 -7.36 -9.40 -15.78
CA PHE A 45 -8.57 -9.33 -16.59
C PHE A 45 -9.25 -7.95 -16.50
N ALA A 46 -8.53 -6.89 -16.15
CA ALA A 46 -9.12 -5.56 -15.98
C ALA A 46 -9.82 -5.04 -17.26
N THR A 47 -9.22 -5.17 -18.44
CA THR A 47 -9.87 -4.75 -19.70
C THR A 47 -11.20 -5.46 -19.96
N PRO A 48 -11.29 -6.80 -20.00
CA PRO A 48 -12.57 -7.47 -20.20
C PRO A 48 -13.58 -7.19 -19.08
N ILE A 49 -13.14 -7.05 -17.82
CA ILE A 49 -14.02 -6.63 -16.72
C ILE A 49 -14.64 -5.25 -17.00
N PHE A 50 -13.84 -4.27 -17.38
CA PHE A 50 -14.33 -2.91 -17.66
C PHE A 50 -15.22 -2.85 -18.90
N ASN A 51 -14.92 -3.63 -19.94
CA ASN A 51 -15.80 -3.80 -21.09
C ASN A 51 -17.16 -4.39 -20.70
N LEU A 52 -17.18 -5.40 -19.82
CA LEU A 52 -18.42 -5.99 -19.30
C LEU A 52 -19.24 -4.99 -18.47
N LEU A 53 -18.58 -4.04 -17.80
CA LEU A 53 -19.21 -2.94 -17.07
C LEU A 53 -19.70 -1.80 -17.99
N GLY A 54 -19.55 -1.93 -19.32
CA GLY A 54 -20.04 -0.97 -20.31
C GLY A 54 -19.17 0.28 -20.46
N GLN A 55 -17.90 0.22 -20.07
CA GLN A 55 -16.96 1.32 -20.28
C GLN A 55 -16.52 1.42 -21.74
N GLU A 56 -16.12 2.62 -22.16
CA GLU A 56 -15.58 2.84 -23.50
C GLU A 56 -14.30 2.02 -23.72
N GLU A 57 -14.16 1.43 -24.91
CA GLU A 57 -13.07 0.50 -25.23
C GLU A 57 -11.68 1.13 -25.01
N ALA A 58 -11.51 2.41 -25.38
CA ALA A 58 -10.27 3.14 -25.17
C ALA A 58 -9.90 3.24 -23.68
N VAL A 59 -10.88 3.51 -22.81
CA VAL A 59 -10.71 3.59 -21.36
C VAL A 59 -10.40 2.20 -20.80
N ALA A 60 -11.16 1.18 -21.18
CA ALA A 60 -10.95 -0.19 -20.70
C ALA A 60 -9.57 -0.75 -21.10
N LYS A 61 -9.08 -0.42 -22.30
CA LYS A 61 -7.74 -0.79 -22.77
C LYS A 61 -6.65 -0.08 -21.97
N SER A 62 -6.79 1.22 -21.74
CA SER A 62 -5.86 2.00 -20.92
C SER A 62 -5.79 1.47 -19.48
N THR A 63 -6.95 1.21 -18.86
CA THR A 63 -7.05 0.61 -17.52
C THR A 63 -6.36 -0.75 -17.46
N GLY A 64 -6.49 -1.59 -18.48
CA GLY A 64 -5.79 -2.87 -18.56
C GLY A 64 -4.27 -2.73 -18.50
N VAL A 65 -3.72 -1.80 -19.27
CA VAL A 65 -2.28 -1.53 -19.28
C VAL A 65 -1.81 -1.06 -17.90
N ILE A 66 -2.50 -0.09 -17.30
CA ILE A 66 -2.17 0.43 -15.97
C ILE A 66 -2.27 -0.68 -14.90
N SER A 67 -3.35 -1.47 -14.96
CA SER A 67 -3.62 -2.55 -14.01
C SER A 67 -2.51 -3.60 -13.95
N LEU A 68 -1.89 -3.94 -15.10
CA LEU A 68 -0.76 -4.87 -15.14
C LEU A 68 0.49 -4.31 -14.44
N TRP A 69 0.77 -3.00 -14.60
CA TRP A 69 1.86 -2.36 -13.84
C TRP A 69 1.56 -2.30 -12.34
N PHE A 70 0.29 -2.10 -11.98
CA PHE A 70 -0.14 -2.08 -10.59
C PHE A 70 0.16 -3.40 -9.87
N ILE A 71 0.22 -4.54 -10.57
CA ILE A 71 0.62 -5.81 -9.95
C ILE A 71 2.00 -5.66 -9.27
N LEU A 72 3.00 -5.18 -10.00
CA LEU A 72 4.36 -5.01 -9.47
C LEU A 72 4.41 -3.99 -8.32
N PHE A 73 3.67 -2.91 -8.46
CA PHE A 73 3.54 -1.89 -7.42
C PHE A 73 2.86 -2.44 -6.16
N LEU A 74 1.78 -3.21 -6.27
CA LEU A 74 1.05 -3.76 -5.13
C LEU A 74 1.91 -4.74 -4.32
N TYR A 75 2.74 -5.56 -4.98
CA TYR A 75 3.71 -6.40 -4.27
C TYR A 75 4.72 -5.56 -3.47
N SER A 76 5.18 -4.43 -4.00
CA SER A 76 6.06 -3.54 -3.24
C SER A 76 5.35 -2.97 -2.01
N ILE A 77 4.08 -2.58 -2.14
CA ILE A 77 3.27 -2.04 -1.03
C ILE A 77 3.09 -3.05 0.10
N VAL A 78 2.95 -4.35 -0.21
CA VAL A 78 2.88 -5.40 0.83
C VAL A 78 4.12 -5.35 1.72
N PHE A 79 5.32 -5.33 1.13
CA PHE A 79 6.56 -5.27 1.89
C PHE A 79 6.71 -3.93 2.61
N THR A 80 6.50 -2.82 1.91
CA THR A 80 6.67 -1.49 2.50
C THR A 80 5.77 -1.27 3.69
N MET A 81 4.47 -1.50 3.55
CA MET A 81 3.53 -1.27 4.66
C MET A 81 3.83 -2.17 5.86
N THR A 82 4.08 -3.46 5.64
CA THR A 82 4.33 -4.39 6.76
C THR A 82 5.66 -4.10 7.47
N ILE A 83 6.74 -3.77 6.74
CA ILE A 83 8.02 -3.40 7.35
C ILE A 83 7.91 -2.07 8.09
N GLN A 84 7.19 -1.08 7.53
CA GLN A 84 6.97 0.18 8.22
C GLN A 84 6.21 0.00 9.53
N MET A 85 5.13 -0.78 9.55
CA MET A 85 4.40 -1.09 10.79
C MET A 85 5.29 -1.81 11.82
N TYR A 86 6.15 -2.71 11.37
CA TYR A 86 7.15 -3.38 12.21
C TYR A 86 8.19 -2.41 12.80
N LEU A 87 8.68 -1.45 12.00
CA LEU A 87 9.64 -0.44 12.44
C LEU A 87 9.00 0.63 13.32
N GLN A 88 7.76 1.04 13.02
CA GLN A 88 6.96 1.98 13.80
C GLN A 88 6.68 1.45 15.20
N ALA A 89 6.30 0.17 15.31
CA ALA A 89 6.11 -0.49 16.61
C ALA A 89 7.36 -0.44 17.50
N GLN A 90 8.56 -0.35 16.92
CA GLN A 90 9.85 -0.23 17.62
C GLN A 90 10.31 1.22 17.79
N GLN A 91 9.47 2.21 17.45
CA GLN A 91 9.80 3.63 17.48
C GLN A 91 10.96 4.03 16.54
N LYS A 92 11.18 3.26 15.45
CA LYS A 92 12.23 3.51 14.45
C LYS A 92 11.77 4.40 13.28
N ASN A 93 10.87 5.36 13.57
CA ASN A 93 10.21 6.23 12.59
C ASN A 93 11.18 7.10 11.78
N LYS A 94 12.36 7.42 12.32
CA LYS A 94 13.38 8.22 11.62
C LYS A 94 13.85 7.58 10.32
N VAL A 95 13.98 6.26 10.28
CA VAL A 95 14.45 5.52 9.10
C VAL A 95 13.38 5.54 8.02
N ILE A 96 12.12 5.29 8.42
CA ILE A 96 10.96 5.36 7.53
C ILE A 96 10.87 6.76 6.92
N ALA A 97 10.95 7.82 7.74
CA ALA A 97 10.87 9.19 7.27
C ALA A 97 11.96 9.53 6.23
N TRP A 98 13.22 9.16 6.50
CA TRP A 98 14.30 9.39 5.55
C TRP A 98 14.14 8.59 4.26
N LEU A 99 13.75 7.32 4.33
CA LEU A 99 13.49 6.50 3.15
C LEU A 99 12.34 7.09 2.31
N SER A 100 11.26 7.57 2.94
CA SER A 100 10.13 8.21 2.24
C SER A 100 10.55 9.53 1.56
N VAL A 101 11.38 10.35 2.21
CA VAL A 101 11.90 11.59 1.59
C VAL A 101 12.78 11.27 0.38
N VAL A 102 13.66 10.27 0.49
CA VAL A 102 14.51 9.86 -0.63
C VAL A 102 13.66 9.24 -1.75
N GLN A 103 12.67 8.41 -1.42
CA GLN A 103 11.71 7.85 -2.38
C GLN A 103 11.02 8.96 -3.16
N PHE A 104 10.53 9.99 -2.47
CA PHE A 104 9.87 11.11 -3.12
C PHE A 104 10.79 11.80 -4.13
N GLY A 105 12.05 12.07 -3.75
CA GLY A 105 13.05 12.63 -4.65
C GLY A 105 13.34 11.73 -5.86
N VAL A 106 13.52 10.43 -5.62
CA VAL A 106 13.72 9.42 -6.68
C VAL A 106 12.51 9.36 -7.61
N HIS A 107 11.29 9.38 -7.07
CA HIS A 107 10.06 9.33 -7.84
C HIS A 107 9.89 10.56 -8.73
N VAL A 108 10.17 11.76 -8.21
CA VAL A 108 10.13 13.01 -8.99
C VAL A 108 11.16 12.97 -10.11
N LEU A 109 12.40 12.56 -9.81
CA LEU A 109 13.47 12.46 -10.81
C LEU A 109 13.14 11.45 -11.91
N LEU A 110 12.67 10.25 -11.53
CA LEU A 110 12.31 9.21 -12.48
C LEU A 110 11.08 9.60 -13.31
N SER A 111 10.09 10.25 -12.71
CA SER A 111 8.91 10.73 -13.44
C SER A 111 9.30 11.80 -14.45
N TRP A 112 10.15 12.74 -14.06
CA TRP A 112 10.69 13.73 -14.98
C TRP A 112 11.43 13.08 -16.15
N LEU A 113 12.36 12.18 -15.85
CA LEU A 113 13.16 11.47 -16.85
C LEU A 113 12.30 10.63 -17.79
N PHE A 114 11.45 9.75 -17.26
CA PHE A 114 10.72 8.77 -18.06
C PHE A 114 9.56 9.39 -18.84
N VAL A 115 8.88 10.38 -18.27
CA VAL A 115 7.71 11.00 -18.92
C VAL A 115 8.14 12.13 -19.85
N TYR A 116 9.03 13.03 -19.43
CA TYR A 116 9.34 14.23 -20.22
C TYR A 116 10.58 14.10 -21.10
N VAL A 117 11.63 13.40 -20.64
CA VAL A 117 12.88 13.29 -21.39
C VAL A 117 12.83 12.10 -22.37
N LEU A 118 12.34 10.95 -21.90
CA LEU A 118 12.26 9.72 -22.70
C LEU A 118 10.91 9.53 -23.42
N ASP A 119 9.93 10.42 -23.18
CA ASP A 119 8.60 10.40 -23.78
C ASP A 119 7.88 9.03 -23.70
N CYS A 120 8.04 8.33 -22.57
CA CYS A 120 7.46 6.99 -22.39
C CYS A 120 5.98 7.02 -21.95
N GLY A 121 5.35 8.20 -21.88
CA GLY A 121 3.96 8.40 -21.50
C GLY A 121 3.55 7.67 -20.21
N VAL A 122 2.41 6.96 -20.25
CA VAL A 122 1.86 6.21 -19.11
C VAL A 122 2.79 5.09 -18.64
N HIS A 123 3.47 4.40 -19.56
CA HIS A 123 4.46 3.37 -19.19
C HIS A 123 5.62 3.97 -18.41
N GLY A 124 6.06 5.17 -18.79
CA GLY A 124 7.08 5.92 -18.06
C GLY A 124 6.63 6.28 -16.64
N ALA A 125 5.42 6.81 -16.49
CA ALA A 125 4.85 7.15 -15.18
C ALA A 125 4.71 5.91 -14.26
N MET A 126 4.20 4.81 -14.81
CA MET A 126 4.07 3.56 -14.07
C MET A 126 5.42 2.92 -13.73
N GLY A 127 6.41 3.02 -14.63
CA GLY A 127 7.77 2.58 -14.39
C GLY A 127 8.44 3.38 -13.27
N ALA A 128 8.30 4.70 -13.27
CA ALA A 128 8.79 5.57 -12.21
C ALA A 128 8.16 5.23 -10.85
N LEU A 129 6.85 4.98 -10.82
CA LEU A 129 6.14 4.51 -9.63
C LEU A 129 6.75 3.20 -9.12
N CYS A 130 6.81 2.17 -9.96
CA CYS A 130 7.32 0.86 -9.55
C CYS A 130 8.77 0.93 -9.05
N LEU A 131 9.66 1.59 -9.79
CA LEU A 131 11.08 1.69 -9.40
C LEU A 131 11.25 2.44 -8.08
N SER A 132 10.54 3.56 -7.89
CA SER A 132 10.61 4.31 -6.65
C SER A 132 10.09 3.51 -5.45
N SER A 133 9.01 2.74 -5.61
CA SER A 133 8.48 1.91 -4.52
C SER A 133 9.42 0.76 -4.18
N TRP A 134 9.97 0.07 -5.18
CA TRP A 134 10.93 -1.00 -4.96
C TRP A 134 12.26 -0.51 -4.38
N PHE A 135 12.66 0.74 -4.65
CA PHE A 135 13.78 1.37 -3.97
C PHE A 135 13.58 1.40 -2.45
N VAL A 136 12.38 1.76 -1.97
CA VAL A 136 12.08 1.76 -0.52
C VAL A 136 12.09 0.36 0.04
N VAL A 137 11.45 -0.59 -0.65
CA VAL A 137 11.48 -2.01 -0.24
C VAL A 137 12.91 -2.50 -0.05
N CYS A 138 13.81 -2.20 -0.99
CA CYS A 138 15.23 -2.55 -0.88
C CYS A 138 15.89 -1.88 0.34
N GLY A 139 15.66 -0.58 0.56
CA GLY A 139 16.21 0.15 1.70
C GLY A 139 15.73 -0.40 3.04
N GLU A 140 14.45 -0.75 3.14
CA GLU A 140 13.83 -1.35 4.32
C GLU A 140 14.37 -2.76 4.58
N PHE A 141 14.51 -3.60 3.56
CA PHE A 141 15.14 -4.92 3.70
C PHE A 141 16.60 -4.83 4.15
N VAL A 142 17.38 -3.92 3.56
CA VAL A 142 18.77 -3.67 3.98
C VAL A 142 18.81 -3.27 5.46
N TYR A 143 17.89 -2.42 5.91
CA TYR A 143 17.83 -2.01 7.31
C TYR A 143 17.46 -3.17 8.25
N VAL A 144 16.43 -3.96 7.91
CA VAL A 144 15.99 -5.08 8.75
C VAL A 144 17.04 -6.19 8.78
N PHE A 145 17.63 -6.55 7.65
CA PHE A 145 18.56 -7.69 7.54
C PHE A 145 20.02 -7.33 7.86
N GLY A 146 20.40 -6.06 7.73
CA GLY A 146 21.77 -5.60 8.00
C GLY A 146 22.11 -5.41 9.48
N GLY A 147 21.26 -5.90 10.39
CA GLY A 147 21.57 -5.97 11.82
C GLY A 147 21.11 -4.78 12.67
N TRP A 148 20.33 -3.84 12.10
CA TRP A 148 19.78 -2.70 12.87
C TRP A 148 18.54 -3.06 13.71
N CYS A 149 18.06 -4.30 13.61
CA CYS A 149 16.95 -4.87 14.39
C CYS A 149 17.33 -6.20 15.08
N PRO A 150 18.40 -6.27 15.90
CA PRO A 150 18.98 -7.54 16.33
C PRO A 150 18.10 -8.34 17.31
N HIS A 151 17.28 -7.66 18.11
CA HIS A 151 16.40 -8.31 19.09
C HIS A 151 15.05 -8.72 18.52
N SER A 152 14.61 -8.01 17.48
CA SER A 152 13.28 -8.15 16.88
C SER A 152 13.29 -8.90 15.55
N TRP A 153 14.45 -9.00 14.90
CA TRP A 153 14.67 -9.82 13.70
C TRP A 153 15.80 -10.83 13.94
N THR A 154 15.44 -12.08 14.14
CA THR A 154 16.37 -13.21 14.34
C THR A 154 16.49 -14.11 13.11
N GLY A 155 15.98 -13.66 11.96
CA GLY A 155 15.94 -14.41 10.71
C GLY A 155 14.58 -15.05 10.43
N PHE A 156 14.52 -15.82 9.34
CA PHE A 156 13.32 -16.55 8.95
C PHE A 156 13.02 -17.69 9.93
N SER A 157 11.76 -17.83 10.34
CA SER A 157 11.33 -18.87 11.26
C SER A 157 10.12 -19.65 10.72
N LEU A 158 10.12 -20.96 10.91
CA LEU A 158 8.96 -21.80 10.61
C LEU A 158 7.76 -21.49 11.52
N ASP A 159 7.98 -20.80 12.64
CA ASP A 159 6.89 -20.32 13.50
C ASP A 159 6.04 -19.25 12.80
N ALA A 160 6.52 -18.68 11.70
CA ALA A 160 5.73 -17.78 10.85
C ALA A 160 4.57 -18.50 10.13
N VAL A 161 4.62 -19.83 9.99
CA VAL A 161 3.54 -20.61 9.35
C VAL A 161 2.55 -21.15 10.40
N LYS A 162 2.98 -21.24 11.66
CA LYS A 162 2.14 -21.69 12.78
C LYS A 162 1.19 -20.57 13.22
N ASP A 163 0.00 -20.95 13.70
CA ASP A 163 -0.98 -20.03 14.29
C ASP A 163 -1.27 -18.78 13.44
N ILE A 164 -1.47 -18.96 12.13
CA ILE A 164 -1.75 -17.86 11.19
C ILE A 164 -3.20 -17.36 11.28
N LEU A 165 -4.14 -18.21 11.73
CA LEU A 165 -5.58 -17.93 11.75
C LEU A 165 -5.95 -16.66 12.54
N PRO A 166 -5.39 -16.38 13.73
CA PRO A 166 -5.64 -15.11 14.42
C PRO A 166 -5.21 -13.89 13.60
N VAL A 167 -4.06 -13.96 12.93
CA VAL A 167 -3.55 -12.87 12.07
C VAL A 167 -4.47 -12.68 10.87
N VAL A 168 -4.92 -13.77 10.24
CA VAL A 168 -5.89 -13.72 9.14
C VAL A 168 -7.19 -13.07 9.59
N LYS A 169 -7.74 -13.47 10.73
CA LYS A 169 -8.99 -12.89 11.26
C LYS A 169 -8.88 -11.37 11.47
N LEU A 170 -7.79 -10.91 12.08
CA LEU A 170 -7.54 -9.49 12.31
C LEU A 170 -7.32 -8.74 10.99
N SER A 171 -6.56 -9.34 10.07
CA SER A 171 -6.28 -8.79 8.74
C SER A 171 -7.55 -8.63 7.92
N VAL A 172 -8.44 -9.63 7.91
CA VAL A 172 -9.74 -9.57 7.23
C VAL A 172 -10.62 -8.47 7.82
N SER A 173 -10.73 -8.39 9.15
CA SER A 173 -11.53 -7.34 9.80
C SER A 173 -11.04 -5.93 9.41
N SER A 174 -9.73 -5.70 9.46
CA SER A 174 -9.17 -4.41 9.04
C SER A 174 -9.29 -4.17 7.54
N GLY A 175 -9.12 -5.21 6.72
CA GLY A 175 -9.30 -5.14 5.28
C GLY A 175 -10.72 -4.71 4.91
N VAL A 176 -11.74 -5.35 5.49
CA VAL A 176 -13.15 -5.00 5.27
C VAL A 176 -13.44 -3.56 5.69
N MET A 177 -12.93 -3.12 6.84
CA MET A 177 -13.11 -1.74 7.30
C MET A 177 -12.60 -0.72 6.27
N VAL A 178 -11.37 -0.90 5.76
CA VAL A 178 -10.78 0.00 4.75
C VAL A 178 -11.51 -0.11 3.42
N CYS A 179 -11.89 -1.31 2.98
CA CYS A 179 -12.66 -1.51 1.76
C CYS A 179 -14.02 -0.81 1.82
N LEU A 180 -14.74 -0.92 2.94
CA LEU A 180 -16.03 -0.24 3.13
C LEU A 180 -15.89 1.28 3.05
N GLN A 181 -14.81 1.83 3.62
CA GLN A 181 -14.51 3.25 3.51
C GLN A 181 -14.24 3.68 2.05
N LEU A 182 -13.43 2.92 1.31
CA LEU A 182 -13.13 3.21 -0.10
C LEU A 182 -14.37 3.05 -1.00
N TRP A 183 -15.16 2.01 -0.78
CA TRP A 183 -16.41 1.80 -1.52
C TRP A 183 -17.45 2.87 -1.24
N TYR A 184 -17.54 3.33 0.01
CA TYR A 184 -18.38 4.48 0.36
C TYR A 184 -18.03 5.71 -0.48
N TYR A 185 -16.74 6.07 -0.57
CA TYR A 185 -16.31 7.18 -1.42
C TYR A 185 -16.59 6.93 -2.91
N ALA A 186 -16.36 5.72 -3.41
CA ALA A 186 -16.67 5.37 -4.80
C ALA A 186 -18.16 5.52 -5.12
N ILE A 187 -19.05 5.10 -4.21
CA ILE A 187 -20.49 5.28 -4.34
C ILE A 187 -20.85 6.78 -4.36
N LEU A 188 -20.24 7.60 -3.50
CA LEU A 188 -20.48 9.04 -3.51
C LEU A 188 -20.05 9.71 -4.82
N VAL A 189 -18.90 9.33 -5.38
CA VAL A 189 -18.48 9.82 -6.71
C VAL A 189 -19.50 9.42 -7.77
N LEU A 190 -19.97 8.17 -7.74
CA LEU A 190 -20.96 7.66 -8.69
C LEU A 190 -22.28 8.43 -8.58
N LEU A 191 -22.77 8.69 -7.36
CA LEU A 191 -23.96 9.50 -7.11
C LEU A 191 -23.79 10.96 -7.60
N ALA A 192 -22.61 11.56 -7.39
CA ALA A 192 -22.30 12.88 -7.91
C ALA A 192 -22.38 12.92 -9.45
N GLY A 193 -22.03 11.82 -10.13
CA GLY A 193 -22.16 11.66 -11.58
C GLY A 193 -23.61 11.63 -12.10
N TYR A 194 -24.60 11.39 -11.26
CA TYR A 194 -26.03 11.45 -11.63
C TYR A 194 -26.69 12.80 -11.33
N MET A 195 -25.94 13.79 -10.81
CA MET A 195 -26.48 15.12 -10.54
C MET A 195 -26.68 15.94 -11.82
N LYS A 196 -27.61 16.91 -11.80
CA LYS A 196 -27.93 17.77 -12.96
C LYS A 196 -26.71 18.43 -13.60
N ASN A 197 -25.71 18.81 -12.80
CA ASN A 197 -24.43 19.35 -13.26
C ASN A 197 -23.29 18.42 -12.84
N ALA A 198 -23.29 17.18 -13.36
CA ALA A 198 -22.36 16.11 -12.97
C ALA A 198 -20.88 16.54 -12.99
N GLU A 199 -20.44 17.26 -14.02
CA GLU A 199 -19.05 17.75 -14.13
C GLU A 199 -18.66 18.66 -12.96
N VAL A 200 -19.53 19.63 -12.62
CA VAL A 200 -19.31 20.56 -11.50
C VAL A 200 -19.37 19.81 -10.17
N SER A 201 -20.35 18.92 -9.99
CA SER A 201 -20.51 18.14 -8.76
C SER A 201 -19.34 17.19 -8.51
N ILE A 202 -18.89 16.45 -9.53
CA ILE A 202 -17.73 15.56 -9.45
C ILE A 202 -16.46 16.36 -9.15
N SER A 203 -16.26 17.49 -9.84
CA SER A 203 -15.09 18.34 -9.64
C SER A 203 -15.05 18.92 -8.23
N ALA A 204 -16.18 19.45 -7.73
CA ALA A 204 -16.29 19.95 -6.36
C ALA A 204 -16.06 18.84 -5.34
N PHE A 205 -16.63 17.65 -5.55
CA PHE A 205 -16.43 16.51 -4.67
C PHE A 205 -14.97 16.05 -4.64
N SER A 206 -14.29 16.03 -5.79
CA SER A 206 -12.86 15.74 -5.90
C SER A 206 -12.01 16.73 -5.10
N ILE A 207 -12.31 18.03 -5.17
CA ILE A 207 -11.63 19.06 -4.36
C ILE A 207 -11.83 18.78 -2.87
N CYS A 208 -13.06 18.53 -2.43
CA CYS A 208 -13.36 18.20 -1.04
C CYS A 208 -12.61 16.96 -0.56
N LEU A 209 -12.56 15.90 -1.36
CA LEU A 209 -11.81 14.68 -1.03
C LEU A 209 -10.31 14.94 -0.90
N ASN A 210 -9.73 15.79 -1.76
CA ASN A 210 -8.31 16.14 -1.66
C ASN A 210 -8.00 16.92 -0.38
N VAL A 211 -8.83 17.91 -0.02
CA VAL A 211 -8.67 18.67 1.23
C VAL A 211 -8.81 17.75 2.44
N PHE A 212 -9.83 16.89 2.44
CA PHE A 212 -10.02 15.89 3.49
C PHE A 212 -8.81 14.95 3.61
N ALA A 213 -8.27 14.46 2.49
CA ALA A 213 -7.10 13.59 2.50
C ALA A 213 -5.88 14.27 3.13
N TRP A 214 -5.64 15.56 2.85
CA TRP A 214 -4.54 16.31 3.45
C TRP A 214 -4.68 16.44 4.97
N GLU A 215 -5.86 16.82 5.45
CA GLU A 215 -6.16 16.91 6.88
C GLU A 215 -6.05 15.55 7.58
N PHE A 216 -6.52 14.50 6.91
CA PHE A 216 -6.47 13.13 7.41
C PHE A 216 -5.02 12.63 7.58
N MET A 217 -4.10 12.96 6.66
CA MET A 217 -2.69 12.58 6.78
C MET A 217 -2.00 13.20 8.00
N ILE A 218 -2.34 14.45 8.34
CA ILE A 218 -1.85 15.09 9.58
C ILE A 218 -2.38 14.35 10.80
N SER A 219 -3.67 14.05 10.81
CA SER A 219 -4.33 13.33 11.91
C SER A 219 -3.74 11.92 12.13
N LEU A 220 -3.50 11.17 11.04
CA LEU A 220 -2.83 9.88 11.08
C LEU A 220 -1.42 10.00 11.67
N GLY A 221 -0.63 10.98 11.22
CA GLY A 221 0.72 11.18 11.74
C GLY A 221 0.78 11.43 13.25
N ILE A 222 -0.22 12.14 13.81
CA ILE A 222 -0.35 12.35 15.26
C ILE A 222 -0.76 11.05 15.96
N MET A 223 -1.72 10.31 15.41
CA MET A 223 -2.19 9.05 15.98
C MET A 223 -1.08 7.98 16.01
N ASP A 224 -0.24 7.92 14.97
CA ASP A 224 0.86 6.97 14.89
C ASP A 224 1.99 7.30 15.89
N ALA A 225 2.13 8.56 16.26
CA ALA A 225 3.12 9.04 17.24
C ALA A 225 2.70 8.86 18.70
N ALA A 226 1.39 8.74 18.97
CA ALA A 226 0.82 8.55 20.32
C ALA A 226 0.89 7.08 20.78
#